data_AF-J3JTA8-F1
#
_entry.id   AF-J3JTA8-F1
#
_cell.length_a   1.000
_cell.length_b   1.000
_cell.length_c   1.000
_cell.angle_alpha   90.00
_cell.angle_beta   90.00
_cell.angle_gamma   90.00
#
_symmetry.space_group_name_H-M   'P 1'
#
loop_
_entity.id
_entity.type
_entity.pdbx_description
1 polymer ?
#
loop_
_entity_poly.entity_id
_entity_poly.type
_entity_poly.pdbx_seq_one_letter_code
_entity_poly.pdbx_strand_id
1 'polypeptide(L)'
;MALFCRHSERCSYVGGTLFAILCKHINASALRNIDYVCYCGATRASITHHQAIRDNMAEISAKDGTQETIVNLIGSFGSIFLLNYFSSSRAEWILIISLMVLHLYTNFLAVKALIFNTFNRERLALVLKSYFTIGSVLNPAKVNVNESVLLGFGLNVKRMCGFDIVLGESIKKSLNDYAAADIKLLQSVYKDKKYMLLVNGTKKKIYVCLEKGETAADVIAGYFHAVCLGIATSIYNSLDLDIYARRQLHHPTPITRLYTYMKSYEKSHNHFRNLPPNYLMDFNEFVKQEHSMFFTALDIQGWNIDSHSLAVGEFRIDWKSSQSKKTI
;
A
#
# COMPACT_ATOMS: atom_id res chain seq x y z
N MET A 1 -16.74 -4.83 26.48
CA MET A 1 -15.84 -4.51 27.61
C MET A 1 -14.50 -5.14 27.30
N ALA A 2 -13.52 -4.32 26.88
CA ALA A 2 -12.17 -4.77 26.57
C ALA A 2 -11.42 -5.04 27.88
N LEU A 3 -11.02 -6.29 28.09
CA LEU A 3 -10.09 -6.70 29.14
C LEU A 3 -9.10 -7.66 28.52
N PHE A 4 -7.84 -7.49 28.90
CA PHE A 4 -6.61 -8.16 28.47
C PHE A 4 -5.84 -7.52 27.30
N CYS A 5 -4.99 -6.57 27.68
CA CYS A 5 -3.75 -6.29 26.95
C CYS A 5 -2.62 -6.16 27.99
N ARG A 6 -1.91 -7.25 28.27
CA ARG A 6 -0.55 -7.22 28.84
C ARG A 6 0.20 -8.48 28.48
N HIS A 7 1.38 -8.27 27.88
CA HIS A 7 2.38 -9.23 27.46
C HIS A 7 2.03 -10.08 26.24
N SER A 8 2.83 -9.88 25.18
CA SER A 8 3.27 -10.88 24.21
C SER A 8 2.28 -11.99 23.88
N GLU A 9 1.74 -11.94 22.65
CA GLU A 9 0.84 -12.91 22.00
C GLU A 9 -0.66 -12.62 22.13
N ARG A 10 -1.32 -12.56 20.96
CA ARG A 10 -2.78 -12.53 20.69
C ARG A 10 -3.50 -11.22 20.97
N CYS A 11 -3.64 -10.43 19.91
CA CYS A 11 -4.73 -9.47 19.78
C CYS A 11 -5.96 -10.22 19.23
N SER A 12 -6.98 -10.44 20.07
CA SER A 12 -8.24 -11.09 19.65
C SER A 12 -9.17 -10.04 19.03
N TYR A 13 -9.58 -10.26 17.78
CA TYR A 13 -10.50 -9.39 17.06
C TYR A 13 -11.92 -9.60 17.60
N VAL A 14 -12.41 -8.68 18.43
CA VAL A 14 -13.81 -8.66 18.89
C VAL A 14 -14.55 -7.57 18.14
N GLY A 15 -14.97 -7.87 16.91
CA GLY A 15 -15.69 -6.93 16.06
C GLY A 15 -17.09 -7.43 15.69
N GLY A 16 -18.14 -6.67 16.04
CA GLY A 16 -19.29 -6.48 15.13
C GLY A 16 -20.69 -6.86 15.61
N THR A 17 -20.87 -7.42 16.79
CA THR A 17 -22.12 -8.17 17.10
C THR A 17 -23.23 -7.33 17.74
N LEU A 18 -22.89 -6.46 18.70
CA LEU A 18 -23.89 -5.62 19.38
C LEU A 18 -24.64 -4.67 18.41
N PHE A 19 -23.96 -4.20 17.37
CA PHE A 19 -24.53 -3.33 16.35
C PHE A 19 -25.45 -4.07 15.37
N ALA A 20 -25.07 -5.26 14.90
CA ALA A 20 -25.88 -6.08 14.01
C ALA A 20 -27.22 -6.49 14.64
N ILE A 21 -27.24 -6.65 15.96
CA ILE A 21 -28.43 -7.01 16.73
C ILE A 21 -29.33 -5.80 16.96
N LEU A 22 -28.76 -4.63 17.29
CA LEU A 22 -29.52 -3.38 17.41
C LEU A 22 -30.14 -2.95 16.06
N CYS A 23 -29.42 -3.12 14.95
CA CYS A 23 -29.97 -2.88 13.60
C CYS A 23 -31.01 -3.92 13.15
N LYS A 24 -30.96 -5.16 13.65
CA LYS A 24 -31.97 -6.19 13.36
C LYS A 24 -33.33 -5.86 13.97
N HIS A 25 -33.37 -5.16 15.12
CA HIS A 25 -34.63 -4.76 15.75
C HIS A 25 -35.20 -3.45 15.18
N ILE A 26 -34.37 -2.54 14.68
CA ILE A 26 -34.80 -1.30 14.00
C ILE A 26 -34.87 -1.54 12.50
N ASN A 27 -35.77 -2.41 12.02
CA ASN A 27 -36.20 -2.57 10.62
C ASN A 27 -35.17 -2.30 9.48
N ALA A 28 -33.87 -2.57 9.70
CA ALA A 28 -32.79 -2.28 8.77
C ALA A 28 -32.36 -3.56 8.06
N SER A 29 -33.34 -4.33 7.62
CA SER A 29 -33.18 -5.52 6.77
C SER A 29 -32.55 -5.19 5.41
N ALA A 30 -32.58 -3.91 5.00
CA ALA A 30 -32.23 -3.42 3.68
C ALA A 30 -30.74 -3.09 3.48
N LEU A 31 -29.92 -2.99 4.54
CA LEU A 31 -28.49 -2.65 4.42
C LEU A 31 -27.56 -3.86 4.31
N ARG A 32 -28.11 -5.07 4.12
CA ARG A 32 -27.35 -6.24 3.63
C ARG A 32 -27.06 -6.09 2.13
N ASN A 33 -26.45 -4.98 1.74
CA ASN A 33 -25.84 -4.90 0.43
C ASN A 33 -24.64 -5.85 0.42
N ILE A 34 -24.62 -6.74 -0.57
CA ILE A 34 -23.61 -7.78 -0.80
C ILE A 34 -22.19 -7.21 -0.68
N ASP A 35 -21.99 -5.94 -1.04
CA ASP A 35 -20.72 -5.23 -0.97
C ASP A 35 -20.17 -5.08 0.47
N TYR A 36 -21.03 -4.87 1.47
CA TYR A 36 -20.60 -4.71 2.86
C TYR A 36 -20.10 -6.04 3.46
N VAL A 37 -20.74 -7.14 3.07
CA VAL A 37 -20.34 -8.51 3.45
C VAL A 37 -19.04 -8.89 2.75
N CYS A 38 -18.90 -8.59 1.46
CA CYS A 38 -17.70 -8.89 0.68
C CYS A 38 -16.47 -8.11 1.15
N TYR A 39 -16.60 -6.81 1.42
CA TYR A 39 -15.47 -5.96 1.84
C TYR A 39 -15.01 -6.28 3.27
N CYS A 40 -15.97 -6.51 4.18
CA CYS A 40 -15.67 -6.92 5.56
C CYS A 40 -15.08 -8.34 5.60
N GLY A 41 -15.59 -9.25 4.76
CA GLY A 41 -15.10 -10.63 4.63
C GLY A 41 -13.67 -10.72 4.13
N ALA A 42 -13.30 -9.93 3.11
CA ALA A 42 -11.92 -9.88 2.59
C ALA A 42 -10.93 -9.35 3.64
N THR A 43 -11.32 -8.34 4.41
CA THR A 43 -10.49 -7.79 5.51
C THR A 43 -10.29 -8.85 6.60
N ARG A 44 -11.36 -9.56 6.98
CA ARG A 44 -11.31 -10.62 7.99
C ARG A 44 -10.43 -11.79 7.54
N ALA A 45 -10.57 -12.26 6.30
CA ALA A 45 -9.74 -13.34 5.75
C ALA A 45 -8.24 -12.97 5.75
N SER A 46 -7.90 -11.73 5.41
CA SER A 46 -6.52 -11.23 5.46
C SER A 46 -5.95 -11.20 6.90
N ILE A 47 -6.77 -10.81 7.88
CA ILE A 47 -6.38 -10.83 9.31
C ILE A 47 -6.19 -12.28 9.79
N THR A 48 -7.11 -13.18 9.49
CA THR A 48 -7.02 -14.59 9.86
C THR A 48 -5.79 -15.25 9.22
N HIS A 49 -5.50 -14.92 7.95
CA HIS A 49 -4.28 -15.37 7.28
C HIS A 49 -3.02 -14.83 7.98
N HIS A 50 -3.00 -13.56 8.37
CA HIS A 50 -1.87 -12.97 9.11
C HIS A 50 -1.66 -13.60 10.50
N GLN A 51 -2.73 -14.05 11.15
CA GLN A 51 -2.67 -14.74 12.44
C GLN A 51 -2.35 -16.23 12.32
N ALA A 52 -2.45 -16.80 11.11
CA ALA A 52 -2.11 -18.19 10.85
C ALA A 52 -0.59 -18.35 10.75
N ILE A 53 -0.01 -19.04 11.72
CA ILE A 53 1.45 -19.29 11.78
C ILE A 53 1.80 -20.67 11.19
N ARG A 54 0.83 -21.60 11.08
CA ARG A 54 1.05 -23.01 10.63
C ARG A 54 -0.19 -23.65 9.98
N ASP A 55 -0.65 -23.16 8.84
CA ASP A 55 -1.84 -23.69 8.12
C ASP A 55 -3.10 -23.86 8.99
N ASN A 56 -3.14 -23.16 10.12
CA ASN A 56 -4.20 -23.25 11.13
C ASN A 56 -5.31 -22.22 10.89
N MET A 57 -5.45 -21.74 9.65
CA MET A 57 -6.45 -20.75 9.27
C MET A 57 -7.88 -21.25 9.56
N ALA A 58 -8.14 -22.53 9.35
CA ALA A 58 -9.43 -23.15 9.66
C ALA A 58 -9.72 -23.19 11.16
N GLU A 59 -8.71 -23.45 12.00
CA GLU A 59 -8.86 -23.47 13.47
C GLU A 59 -9.08 -22.06 14.03
N ILE A 60 -8.34 -21.07 13.52
CA ILE A 60 -8.51 -19.66 13.89
C ILE A 60 -9.91 -19.19 13.47
N SER A 61 -10.33 -19.49 12.24
CA SER A 61 -11.67 -19.15 11.75
C SER A 61 -12.78 -19.78 12.58
N ALA A 62 -12.62 -21.05 12.99
CA ALA A 62 -13.59 -21.75 13.83
C ALA A 62 -13.67 -21.17 15.25
N LYS A 63 -12.52 -20.81 15.86
CA LYS A 63 -12.46 -20.10 17.14
C LYS A 63 -13.12 -18.73 17.06
N ASP A 64 -12.83 -17.96 16.02
CA ASP A 64 -13.43 -16.65 15.79
C ASP A 64 -14.94 -16.76 15.59
N GLY A 65 -15.42 -17.74 14.81
CA GLY A 65 -16.85 -17.97 14.58
C GLY A 65 -17.61 -18.35 15.86
N THR A 66 -16.98 -19.13 16.74
CA THR A 66 -17.56 -19.50 18.05
C THR A 66 -17.63 -18.29 18.98
N GLN A 67 -16.55 -17.49 19.04
CA GLN A 67 -16.53 -16.25 19.83
C GLN A 67 -17.57 -15.25 19.33
N GLU A 68 -17.69 -15.09 18.01
CA GLU A 68 -18.71 -14.25 17.39
C GLU A 68 -20.13 -14.69 17.79
N THR A 69 -20.39 -16.00 17.82
CA THR A 69 -21.70 -16.54 18.22
C THR A 69 -22.02 -16.23 19.69
N ILE A 70 -21.08 -16.45 20.61
CA ILE A 70 -21.28 -16.18 22.04
C ILE A 70 -21.49 -14.68 22.29
N VAL A 71 -20.67 -13.83 21.66
CA VAL A 71 -20.80 -12.37 21.81
C VAL A 71 -22.11 -11.89 21.19
N ASN A 72 -22.56 -12.46 20.06
CA ASN A 72 -23.89 -12.20 19.51
C ASN A 72 -25.01 -12.59 20.49
N LEU A 73 -24.89 -13.74 21.14
CA LEU A 73 -25.90 -14.19 22.09
C LEU A 73 -25.98 -13.23 23.29
N ILE A 74 -24.84 -12.89 23.90
CA ILE A 74 -24.77 -11.92 25.01
C ILE A 74 -25.28 -10.55 24.57
N GLY A 75 -24.90 -10.10 23.37
CA GLY A 75 -25.38 -8.85 22.80
C GLY A 75 -26.89 -8.81 22.60
N SER A 76 -27.50 -9.94 22.23
CA SER A 76 -28.95 -10.08 22.05
C SER A 76 -29.69 -9.99 23.38
N PHE A 77 -29.21 -10.70 24.40
CA PHE A 77 -29.77 -10.58 25.74
C PHE A 77 -29.59 -9.16 26.30
N GLY A 78 -28.41 -8.56 26.11
CA GLY A 78 -28.14 -7.19 26.50
C GLY A 78 -29.04 -6.18 25.80
N SER A 79 -29.29 -6.31 24.50
CA SER A 79 -30.18 -5.41 23.76
C SER A 79 -31.63 -5.51 24.23
N ILE A 80 -32.12 -6.73 24.49
CA ILE A 80 -33.49 -6.94 25.00
C ILE A 80 -33.62 -6.32 26.40
N PHE A 81 -32.63 -6.51 27.27
CA PHE A 81 -32.63 -5.89 28.59
C PHE A 81 -32.62 -4.36 28.53
N LEU A 82 -31.75 -3.78 27.69
CA LEU A 82 -31.63 -2.32 27.54
C LEU A 82 -32.90 -1.68 26.95
N LEU A 83 -33.55 -2.33 25.98
CA LEU A 83 -34.82 -1.87 25.39
C LEU A 83 -35.99 -1.88 26.39
N ASN A 84 -35.99 -2.82 27.34
CA ASN A 84 -37.01 -2.85 28.39
C ASN A 84 -36.73 -1.87 29.53
N TYR A 85 -35.46 -1.49 29.73
CA TYR A 85 -35.05 -0.58 30.81
C TYR A 85 -35.23 0.91 30.44
N PHE A 86 -34.97 1.28 29.18
CA PHE A 86 -35.16 2.65 28.71
C PHE A 86 -36.49 2.77 27.97
N SER A 87 -37.46 3.51 28.53
CA SER A 87 -38.74 3.81 27.86
C SER A 87 -38.74 5.12 27.08
N SER A 88 -37.64 5.88 27.13
CA SER A 88 -37.50 7.18 26.47
C SER A 88 -36.71 7.05 25.18
N SER A 89 -37.36 7.34 24.04
CA SER A 89 -36.73 7.30 22.72
C SER A 89 -35.43 8.11 22.64
N ARG A 90 -35.32 9.26 23.34
CA ARG A 90 -34.08 10.05 23.34
C ARG A 90 -32.92 9.33 24.04
N ALA A 91 -33.20 8.65 25.15
CA ALA A 91 -32.18 7.92 25.90
C ALA A 91 -31.69 6.70 25.11
N GLU A 92 -32.59 6.02 24.40
CA GLU A 92 -32.24 4.92 23.48
C GLU A 92 -31.29 5.39 22.37
N TRP A 93 -31.61 6.50 21.70
CA TRP A 93 -30.76 7.05 20.63
C TRP A 93 -29.37 7.48 21.14
N ILE A 94 -29.30 8.12 22.31
CA ILE A 94 -28.02 8.50 22.94
C ILE A 94 -27.19 7.26 23.24
N LEU A 95 -27.82 6.22 23.80
CA LEU A 95 -27.16 4.95 24.10
C LEU A 95 -26.62 4.28 22.82
N ILE A 96 -27.44 4.18 21.77
CA ILE A 96 -27.05 3.60 20.48
C ILE A 96 -25.85 4.36 19.88
N ILE A 97 -25.89 5.69 19.87
CA ILE A 97 -24.78 6.51 19.35
C ILE A 97 -23.52 6.30 20.19
N SER A 98 -23.63 6.25 21.52
CA SER A 98 -22.48 6.02 22.40
C SER A 98 -21.83 4.65 22.17
N LEU A 99 -22.64 3.60 22.01
CA LEU A 99 -22.18 2.25 21.72
C LEU A 99 -21.56 2.17 20.32
N MET A 100 -22.10 2.89 19.35
CA MET A 100 -21.53 3.01 18.01
C MET A 100 -20.14 3.66 18.04
N VAL A 101 -19.99 4.79 18.71
CA VAL A 101 -18.70 5.49 18.85
C VAL A 101 -17.69 4.59 19.54
N LEU A 102 -18.08 3.92 20.63
CA LEU A 102 -17.24 2.95 21.33
C LEU A 102 -16.84 1.78 20.42
N HIS A 103 -17.77 1.27 19.60
CA HIS A 103 -17.50 0.20 18.65
C HIS A 103 -16.48 0.61 17.59
N LEU A 104 -16.67 1.77 16.95
CA LEU A 104 -15.71 2.31 15.98
C LEU A 104 -14.34 2.55 16.63
N TYR A 105 -14.30 3.10 17.84
CA TYR A 105 -13.06 3.36 18.55
C TYR A 105 -12.30 2.06 18.89
N THR A 106 -13.01 1.04 19.38
CA THR A 106 -12.39 -0.26 19.68
C THR A 106 -11.92 -0.98 18.42
N ASN A 107 -12.68 -0.91 17.31
CA ASN A 107 -12.22 -1.41 16.01
C ASN A 107 -10.98 -0.65 15.51
N PHE A 108 -10.94 0.68 15.68
CA PHE A 108 -9.78 1.49 15.33
C PHE A 108 -8.53 1.06 16.13
N LEU A 109 -8.67 0.85 17.43
CA LEU A 109 -7.58 0.34 18.28
C LEU A 109 -7.15 -1.08 17.88
N ALA A 110 -8.11 -1.96 17.55
CA ALA A 110 -7.83 -3.31 17.10
C ALA A 110 -7.02 -3.32 15.80
N VAL A 111 -7.43 -2.51 14.81
CA VAL A 111 -6.67 -2.37 13.55
C VAL A 111 -5.29 -1.78 13.80
N LYS A 112 -5.16 -0.77 14.67
CA LYS A 112 -3.85 -0.20 15.06
C LYS A 112 -2.93 -1.19 15.78
N ALA A 113 -3.48 -2.22 16.42
CA ALA A 113 -2.68 -3.23 17.11
C ALA A 113 -2.12 -4.31 16.16
N LEU A 114 -2.64 -4.42 14.93
CA LEU A 114 -2.18 -5.39 13.94
C LEU A 114 -0.91 -4.89 13.24
N ILE A 115 0.20 -5.60 13.41
CA ILE A 115 1.48 -5.26 12.78
C ILE A 115 1.71 -6.20 11.59
N PHE A 116 1.38 -5.72 10.40
CA PHE A 116 1.62 -6.46 9.17
C PHE A 116 3.04 -6.24 8.64
N ASN A 117 3.68 -7.32 8.19
CA ASN A 117 4.99 -7.29 7.53
C ASN A 117 4.91 -7.26 5.98
N THR A 118 3.70 -7.18 5.41
CA THR A 118 3.45 -7.08 3.97
C THR A 118 3.21 -5.63 3.55
N PHE A 119 3.66 -5.28 2.35
CA PHE A 119 3.51 -3.93 1.81
C PHE A 119 2.13 -3.66 1.24
N ASN A 120 1.44 -2.65 1.76
CA ASN A 120 0.40 -1.93 1.03
C ASN A 120 0.99 -0.62 0.47
N ARG A 121 0.18 0.17 -0.24
CA ARG A 121 0.65 1.42 -0.88
C ARG A 121 1.20 2.43 0.13
N GLU A 122 0.56 2.57 1.29
CA GLU A 122 0.97 3.54 2.31
C GLU A 122 2.22 3.09 3.07
N ARG A 123 2.28 1.83 3.51
CA ARG A 123 3.45 1.25 4.18
C ARG A 123 4.69 1.35 3.30
N LEU A 124 4.57 1.01 2.02
CA LEU A 124 5.66 1.14 1.07
C LEU A 124 6.06 2.61 0.89
N ALA A 125 5.10 3.54 0.81
CA ALA A 125 5.39 4.97 0.76
C ALA A 125 6.16 5.47 1.99
N LEU A 126 5.76 5.05 3.20
CA LEU A 126 6.42 5.42 4.46
C LEU A 126 7.85 4.87 4.53
N VAL A 127 8.02 3.61 4.13
CA VAL A 127 9.32 2.93 4.08
C VAL A 127 10.25 3.61 3.08
N LEU A 128 9.77 3.90 1.88
CA LEU A 128 10.54 4.61 0.85
C LEU A 128 10.89 6.01 1.31
N LYS A 129 9.95 6.75 1.91
CA LYS A 129 10.21 8.08 2.46
C LYS A 129 11.37 8.03 3.45
N SER A 130 11.34 7.12 4.43
CA SER A 130 12.43 6.95 5.40
C SER A 130 13.74 6.56 4.74
N TYR A 131 13.69 5.63 3.78
CA TYR A 131 14.87 5.21 3.05
C TYR A 131 15.54 6.38 2.32
N PHE A 132 14.79 7.16 1.54
CA PHE A 132 15.36 8.28 0.79
C PHE A 132 15.81 9.44 1.68
N THR A 133 15.10 9.76 2.77
CA THR A 133 15.41 10.93 3.60
C THR A 133 16.43 10.66 4.71
N ILE A 134 16.46 9.45 5.27
CA ILE A 134 17.29 9.07 6.43
C ILE A 134 18.36 8.05 6.02
N GLY A 135 18.15 7.29 4.93
CA GLY A 135 19.04 6.19 4.55
C GLY A 135 18.77 4.89 5.31
N SER A 136 17.65 4.80 6.03
CA SER A 136 17.27 3.59 6.78
C SER A 136 15.82 3.20 6.53
N VAL A 137 15.56 1.90 6.55
CA VAL A 137 14.23 1.30 6.47
C VAL A 137 13.64 1.21 7.87
N LEU A 138 12.39 1.65 8.03
CA LEU A 138 11.64 1.46 9.27
C LEU A 138 11.15 0.02 9.37
N ASN A 139 11.22 -0.58 10.55
CA ASN A 139 10.60 -1.87 10.81
C ASN A 139 9.05 -1.80 10.75
N PRO A 140 8.36 -2.94 10.56
CA PRO A 140 6.90 -2.99 10.49
C PRO A 140 6.19 -2.31 11.67
N ALA A 141 6.70 -2.46 12.90
CA ALA A 141 6.11 -1.87 14.09
C ALA A 141 6.12 -0.33 14.06
N LYS A 142 7.24 0.29 13.66
CA LYS A 142 7.36 1.75 13.52
C LYS A 142 6.50 2.28 12.37
N VAL A 143 6.37 1.53 11.29
CA VAL A 143 5.51 1.92 10.16
C VAL A 143 4.04 1.88 10.55
N ASN A 144 3.60 0.83 11.26
CA ASN A 144 2.22 0.67 11.72
C ASN A 144 1.74 1.83 12.62
N VAL A 145 2.62 2.35 13.48
CA VAL A 145 2.30 3.54 14.31
C VAL A 145 1.99 4.76 13.43
N ASN A 146 2.77 4.95 12.37
CA ASN A 146 2.69 6.10 11.47
C ASN A 146 1.68 5.94 10.33
N GLU A 147 1.21 4.72 10.06
CA GLU A 147 0.21 4.42 9.04
C GLU A 147 -1.15 5.00 9.41
N SER A 148 -1.80 5.69 8.48
CA SER A 148 -3.18 6.13 8.64
C SER A 148 -4.12 4.94 8.51
N VAL A 149 -4.99 4.75 9.50
CA VAL A 149 -6.10 3.78 9.39
C VAL A 149 -7.27 4.38 8.58
N LEU A 150 -7.31 5.71 8.47
CA LEU A 150 -8.36 6.41 7.72
C LEU A 150 -7.99 6.48 6.24
N LEU A 151 -8.86 5.93 5.40
CA LEU A 151 -8.74 5.97 3.94
C LEU A 151 -8.60 7.42 3.45
N GLY A 152 -7.59 7.67 2.61
CA GLY A 152 -7.35 8.99 2.01
C GLY A 152 -6.55 9.98 2.86
N PHE A 153 -6.30 9.68 4.13
CA PHE A 153 -5.48 10.52 5.03
C PHE A 153 -4.01 10.07 5.11
N GLY A 154 -3.67 8.96 4.45
CA GLY A 154 -2.32 8.41 4.42
C GLY A 154 -1.33 9.22 3.57
N LEU A 155 -0.05 8.84 3.66
CA LEU A 155 1.01 9.46 2.88
C LEU A 155 0.78 9.27 1.37
N ASN A 156 0.65 10.38 0.64
CA ASN A 156 0.50 10.36 -0.81
C ASN A 156 1.88 10.39 -1.50
N VAL A 157 2.21 9.34 -2.25
CA VAL A 157 3.50 9.21 -2.97
C VAL A 157 3.71 10.32 -4.00
N LYS A 158 2.64 10.87 -4.57
CA LYS A 158 2.74 12.01 -5.49
C LYS A 158 3.38 13.24 -4.87
N ARG A 159 3.17 13.47 -3.56
CA ARG A 159 3.84 14.56 -2.84
C ARG A 159 5.33 14.30 -2.63
N MET A 160 5.70 13.02 -2.56
CA MET A 160 7.07 12.59 -2.33
C MET A 160 7.93 12.61 -3.60
N CYS A 161 7.44 12.04 -4.72
CA CYS A 161 8.21 11.92 -5.96
C CYS A 161 7.71 12.79 -7.12
N GLY A 162 6.58 13.49 -6.96
CA GLY A 162 5.97 14.34 -7.98
C GLY A 162 4.98 13.61 -8.90
N PHE A 163 4.90 12.28 -8.81
CA PHE A 163 4.12 11.43 -9.70
C PHE A 163 3.23 10.45 -8.95
N ASP A 164 2.06 10.16 -9.51
CA ASP A 164 1.22 9.04 -9.08
C ASP A 164 1.71 7.75 -9.74
N ILE A 165 1.87 6.68 -8.95
CA ILE A 165 2.44 5.42 -9.41
C ILE A 165 1.34 4.40 -9.58
N VAL A 166 1.25 3.88 -10.79
CA VAL A 166 0.19 2.99 -11.24
C VAL A 166 0.79 1.65 -11.62
N LEU A 167 0.33 0.57 -10.99
CA LEU A 167 0.81 -0.79 -11.22
C LEU A 167 -0.20 -1.57 -12.08
N GLY A 168 0.23 -2.16 -13.19
CA GLY A 168 -0.58 -3.12 -13.95
C GLY A 168 -1.84 -2.56 -14.62
N GLU A 169 -1.89 -1.26 -14.92
CA GLU A 169 -3.02 -0.67 -15.67
C GLU A 169 -2.78 -0.65 -17.20
N SER A 170 -3.86 -0.48 -17.96
CA SER A 170 -3.81 -0.35 -19.41
C SER A 170 -3.07 0.92 -19.83
N ILE A 171 -2.00 0.74 -20.60
CA ILE A 171 -1.17 1.84 -21.13
C ILE A 171 -1.58 2.32 -22.52
N LYS A 172 -2.65 1.78 -23.12
CA LYS A 172 -3.05 2.09 -24.52
C LYS A 172 -3.11 3.58 -24.82
N LYS A 173 -3.68 4.38 -23.92
CA LYS A 173 -3.82 5.83 -24.11
C LYS A 173 -2.48 6.57 -23.96
N SER A 174 -1.59 6.08 -23.09
CA SER A 174 -0.30 6.73 -22.83
C SER A 174 0.80 6.27 -23.79
N LEU A 175 0.63 5.12 -24.47
CA LEU A 175 1.52 4.67 -25.55
C LEU A 175 1.48 5.60 -26.77
N ASN A 176 0.34 6.22 -27.05
CA ASN A 176 0.18 7.14 -28.17
C ASN A 176 1.06 8.40 -28.03
N ASP A 177 1.50 8.72 -26.82
CA ASP A 177 2.38 9.86 -26.53
C ASP A 177 3.86 9.55 -26.85
N TYR A 178 4.19 8.29 -27.19
CA TYR A 178 5.56 7.82 -27.43
C TYR A 178 5.79 7.45 -28.90
N ALA A 179 6.96 7.82 -29.43
CA ALA A 179 7.39 7.32 -30.73
C ALA A 179 7.78 5.84 -30.64
N ALA A 180 7.57 5.10 -31.74
CA ALA A 180 7.92 3.67 -31.79
C ALA A 180 9.42 3.39 -31.54
N ALA A 181 10.29 4.33 -31.91
CA ALA A 181 11.73 4.25 -31.64
C ALA A 181 12.05 4.31 -30.13
N ASP A 182 11.40 5.22 -29.41
CA ASP A 182 11.59 5.38 -27.96
C ASP A 182 11.11 4.16 -27.19
N ILE A 183 10.00 3.55 -27.62
CA ILE A 183 9.49 2.31 -27.02
C ILE A 183 10.49 1.17 -27.19
N LYS A 184 11.09 1.02 -28.39
CA LYS A 184 12.13 -0.02 -28.62
C LYS A 184 13.35 0.19 -27.73
N LEU A 185 13.76 1.44 -27.53
CA LEU A 185 14.88 1.78 -26.67
C LEU A 185 14.55 1.49 -25.20
N LEU A 186 13.37 1.87 -24.74
CA LEU A 186 12.85 1.49 -23.41
C LEU A 186 12.83 -0.03 -23.22
N GLN A 187 12.36 -0.79 -24.20
CA GLN A 187 12.39 -2.27 -24.13
C GLN A 187 13.80 -2.81 -23.94
N SER A 188 14.81 -2.19 -24.55
CA SER A 188 16.21 -2.59 -24.35
C SER A 188 16.72 -2.28 -22.94
N VAL A 189 16.33 -1.15 -22.35
CA VAL A 189 16.72 -0.73 -20.99
C VAL A 189 16.16 -1.69 -19.92
N TYR A 190 14.94 -2.19 -20.13
CA TYR A 190 14.23 -3.06 -19.17
C TYR A 190 14.29 -4.55 -19.54
N LYS A 191 15.19 -4.97 -20.43
CA LYS A 191 15.25 -6.35 -20.93
C LYS A 191 15.45 -7.39 -19.82
N ASP A 192 16.27 -7.06 -18.81
CA ASP A 192 16.62 -7.98 -17.73
C ASP A 192 15.63 -7.92 -16.54
N LYS A 193 14.58 -7.11 -16.64
CA LYS A 193 13.59 -6.89 -15.58
C LYS A 193 12.23 -7.47 -16.00
N LYS A 194 11.43 -7.90 -15.04
CA LYS A 194 10.03 -8.31 -15.27
C LYS A 194 9.04 -7.14 -15.22
N TYR A 195 9.56 -5.92 -15.26
CA TYR A 195 8.76 -4.71 -15.27
C TYR A 195 9.40 -3.65 -16.18
N MET A 196 8.57 -2.77 -16.74
CA MET A 196 8.97 -1.63 -17.57
C MET A 196 8.24 -0.37 -17.09
N LEU A 197 8.93 0.77 -17.09
CA LEU A 197 8.38 2.04 -16.63
C LEU A 197 8.04 2.95 -17.81
N LEU A 198 6.86 3.56 -17.77
CA LEU A 198 6.42 4.60 -18.72
C LEU A 198 5.99 5.85 -17.96
N VAL A 199 6.58 6.99 -18.30
CA VAL A 199 6.36 8.27 -17.63
C VAL A 199 5.42 9.14 -18.47
N ASN A 200 4.22 9.38 -17.97
CA ASN A 200 3.30 10.32 -18.57
C ASN A 200 3.40 11.66 -17.84
N GLY A 201 4.15 12.58 -18.44
CA GLY A 201 4.39 13.92 -17.92
C GLY A 201 3.15 14.78 -17.73
N THR A 202 2.24 14.75 -18.71
CA THR A 202 1.04 15.58 -18.71
C THR A 202 0.10 15.21 -17.57
N LYS A 203 -0.07 13.91 -17.30
CA LYS A 203 -0.90 13.42 -16.19
C LYS A 203 -0.14 13.30 -14.87
N LYS A 204 1.18 13.53 -14.86
CA LYS A 204 2.09 13.23 -13.73
C LYS A 204 1.86 11.82 -13.19
N LYS A 205 1.85 10.83 -14.09
CA LYS A 205 1.69 9.40 -13.77
C LYS A 205 2.87 8.58 -14.26
N ILE A 206 3.31 7.61 -13.46
CA ILE A 206 4.29 6.61 -13.88
C ILE A 206 3.57 5.26 -13.89
N TYR A 207 3.53 4.64 -15.06
CA TYR A 207 2.96 3.31 -15.25
C TYR A 207 4.06 2.26 -15.12
N VAL A 208 3.88 1.36 -14.16
CA VAL A 208 4.70 0.15 -13.99
C VAL A 208 4.00 -0.98 -14.72
N CYS A 209 4.52 -1.31 -15.88
CA CYS A 209 4.05 -2.39 -16.72
C CYS A 209 4.72 -3.68 -16.27
N LEU A 210 3.94 -4.70 -15.93
CA LEU A 210 4.45 -5.98 -15.43
C LEU A 210 4.42 -7.04 -16.54
N GLU A 211 5.46 -7.86 -16.59
CA GLU A 211 5.55 -9.03 -17.46
C GLU A 211 4.77 -10.21 -16.86
N LYS A 212 4.35 -11.17 -17.68
CA LYS A 212 3.74 -12.41 -17.16
C LYS A 212 4.74 -13.21 -16.31
N GLY A 213 4.31 -13.68 -15.15
CA GLY A 213 5.16 -14.48 -14.26
C GLY A 213 6.05 -13.62 -13.36
N GLU A 214 5.63 -12.37 -13.12
CA GLU A 214 6.22 -11.50 -12.12
C GLU A 214 6.06 -12.07 -10.71
N THR A 215 7.06 -11.85 -9.87
CA THR A 215 7.01 -12.16 -8.44
C THR A 215 6.59 -10.92 -7.64
N ALA A 216 6.19 -11.10 -6.37
CA ALA A 216 5.91 -9.96 -5.49
C ALA A 216 7.14 -9.04 -5.34
N ALA A 217 8.34 -9.63 -5.30
CA ALA A 217 9.61 -8.91 -5.30
C ALA A 217 9.76 -8.02 -6.54
N ASP A 218 9.40 -8.51 -7.73
CA ASP A 218 9.45 -7.76 -8.98
C ASP A 218 8.49 -6.55 -8.95
N VAL A 219 7.30 -6.72 -8.35
CA VAL A 219 6.32 -5.62 -8.19
C VAL A 219 6.86 -4.55 -7.25
N ILE A 220 7.42 -4.94 -6.10
CA ILE A 220 8.03 -4.02 -5.13
C ILE A 220 9.23 -3.31 -5.77
N ALA A 221 10.07 -4.03 -6.50
CA ALA A 221 11.21 -3.49 -7.24
C ALA A 221 10.77 -2.49 -8.31
N GLY A 222 9.71 -2.80 -9.06
CA GLY A 222 9.12 -1.90 -10.05
C GLY A 222 8.58 -0.62 -9.42
N TYR A 223 7.94 -0.73 -8.25
CA TYR A 223 7.45 0.43 -7.50
C TYR A 223 8.61 1.30 -6.98
N PHE A 224 9.64 0.68 -6.40
CA PHE A 224 10.87 1.37 -5.97
C PHE A 224 11.51 2.14 -7.13
N HIS A 225 11.69 1.47 -8.27
CA HIS A 225 12.26 2.08 -9.47
C HIS A 225 11.39 3.24 -9.97
N ALA A 226 10.06 3.10 -9.97
CA ALA A 226 9.15 4.17 -10.35
C ALA A 226 9.27 5.40 -9.43
N VAL A 227 9.45 5.21 -8.12
CA VAL A 227 9.71 6.32 -7.19
C VAL A 227 11.05 6.99 -7.49
N CYS A 228 12.13 6.22 -7.68
CA CYS A 228 13.43 6.77 -8.08
C CYS A 228 13.32 7.60 -9.34
N LEU A 229 12.67 7.05 -10.38
CA LEU A 229 12.50 7.71 -11.67
C LEU A 229 11.63 8.98 -11.56
N GLY A 230 10.59 8.95 -10.72
CA GLY A 230 9.78 10.13 -10.43
C GLY A 230 10.59 11.25 -9.76
N ILE A 231 11.40 10.93 -8.76
CA ILE A 231 12.28 11.91 -8.10
C ILE A 231 13.31 12.44 -9.11
N ALA A 232 13.95 11.56 -9.90
CA ALA A 232 14.91 11.95 -10.93
C ALA A 232 14.28 12.89 -11.99
N THR A 233 13.10 12.54 -12.49
CA THR A 233 12.35 13.36 -13.46
C THR A 233 11.96 14.71 -12.86
N SER A 234 11.59 14.73 -11.58
CA SER A 234 11.30 15.97 -10.87
C SER A 234 12.54 16.85 -10.70
N ILE A 235 13.71 16.27 -10.37
CA ILE A 235 14.98 17.02 -10.31
C ILE A 235 15.35 17.58 -11.69
N TYR A 236 15.22 16.76 -12.75
CA TYR A 236 15.54 17.14 -14.13
C TYR A 236 14.71 18.34 -14.62
N ASN A 237 13.45 18.42 -14.19
CA ASN A 237 12.51 19.51 -14.52
C ASN A 237 12.44 20.61 -13.44
N SER A 238 13.35 20.61 -12.46
CA SER A 238 13.38 21.57 -11.34
C SER A 238 12.05 21.72 -10.59
N LEU A 239 11.36 20.60 -10.35
CA LEU A 239 10.13 20.56 -9.54
C LEU A 239 10.47 20.47 -8.05
N ASP A 240 9.86 21.32 -7.24
CA ASP A 240 9.95 21.23 -5.78
C ASP A 240 9.16 20.03 -5.25
N LEU A 241 9.80 19.27 -4.34
CA LEU A 241 9.23 18.08 -3.73
C LEU A 241 9.30 18.17 -2.20
N ASP A 242 8.26 17.67 -1.52
CA ASP A 242 8.16 17.66 -0.06
C ASP A 242 9.27 16.83 0.61
N ILE A 243 9.87 15.90 -0.14
CA ILE A 243 10.95 15.04 0.34
C ILE A 243 12.21 15.83 0.75
N TYR A 244 12.38 17.06 0.24
CA TYR A 244 13.50 17.93 0.58
C TYR A 244 13.29 18.74 1.87
N ALA A 245 12.05 18.89 2.34
CA ALA A 245 11.70 19.80 3.45
C ALA A 245 12.26 19.37 4.82
N ARG A 246 12.70 18.11 4.97
CA ARG A 246 13.25 17.57 6.24
C ARG A 246 14.61 16.92 6.05
N ARG A 247 15.48 17.53 5.25
CA ARG A 247 16.83 17.03 5.00
C ARG A 247 17.71 17.20 6.24
N GLN A 248 18.37 16.14 6.68
CA GLN A 248 19.55 16.27 7.53
C GLN A 248 20.74 16.66 6.64
N LEU A 249 21.29 17.87 6.84
CA LEU A 249 22.27 18.47 5.93
C LEU A 249 23.64 17.75 5.86
N HIS A 250 23.93 16.80 6.77
CA HIS A 250 25.29 16.28 6.97
C HIS A 250 25.47 14.77 6.76
N HIS A 251 24.43 14.03 6.36
CA HIS A 251 24.55 12.59 6.07
C HIS A 251 24.28 12.27 4.60
N PRO A 252 25.10 11.41 3.94
CA PRO A 252 24.87 10.98 2.58
C PRO A 252 23.67 10.01 2.54
N THR A 253 22.50 10.54 2.20
CA THR A 253 21.26 9.76 2.05
C THR A 253 21.02 9.40 0.58
N PRO A 254 20.20 8.38 0.27
CA PRO A 254 19.91 7.99 -1.11
C PRO A 254 19.43 9.16 -1.98
N ILE A 255 18.65 10.08 -1.41
CA ILE A 255 18.22 11.26 -2.16
C ILE A 255 19.37 12.23 -2.49
N THR A 256 20.37 12.35 -1.62
CA THR A 256 21.55 13.18 -1.91
C THR A 256 22.47 12.57 -2.95
N ARG A 257 22.59 11.24 -2.95
CA ARG A 257 23.28 10.49 -4.01
C ARG A 257 22.55 10.67 -5.34
N LEU A 258 21.23 10.50 -5.34
CA LEU A 258 20.40 10.73 -6.52
C LEU A 258 20.49 12.18 -7.01
N TYR A 259 20.45 13.17 -6.12
CA TYR A 259 20.57 14.58 -6.49
C TYR A 259 21.95 14.89 -7.08
N THR A 260 23.03 14.40 -6.47
CA THR A 260 24.40 14.56 -6.98
C THR A 260 24.55 13.90 -8.34
N TYR A 261 24.00 12.70 -8.50
CA TYR A 261 23.96 11.97 -9.77
C TYR A 261 23.23 12.79 -10.84
N MET A 262 22.03 13.30 -10.51
CA MET A 262 21.20 14.09 -11.42
C MET A 262 21.81 15.46 -11.76
N LYS A 263 22.69 16.01 -10.93
CA LYS A 263 23.37 17.30 -11.16
C LYS A 263 24.29 17.28 -12.39
N SER A 264 24.76 16.09 -12.79
CA SER A 264 25.59 15.91 -13.99
C SER A 264 24.82 16.10 -15.30
N TYR A 265 23.47 16.06 -15.26
CA TYR A 265 22.62 16.20 -16.43
C TYR A 265 22.19 17.65 -16.65
N GLU A 266 22.09 18.05 -17.92
CA GLU A 266 21.58 19.36 -18.31
C GLU A 266 20.09 19.48 -17.95
N LYS A 267 19.73 20.45 -17.10
CA LYS A 267 18.35 20.63 -16.64
C LYS A 267 17.43 21.09 -17.78
N SER A 268 16.17 20.65 -17.74
CA SER A 268 15.13 21.21 -18.61
C SER A 268 14.61 22.51 -18.01
N HIS A 269 14.78 23.63 -18.73
CA HIS A 269 14.45 24.97 -18.20
C HIS A 269 13.06 25.49 -18.64
N ASN A 270 12.48 24.98 -19.74
CA ASN A 270 11.33 25.64 -20.38
C ASN A 270 10.02 24.81 -20.42
N HIS A 271 10.10 23.48 -20.53
CA HIS A 271 8.91 22.62 -20.61
C HIS A 271 9.19 21.28 -19.93
N PHE A 272 8.16 20.69 -19.32
CA PHE A 272 8.27 19.34 -18.78
C PHE A 272 8.73 18.37 -19.87
N ARG A 273 9.83 17.65 -19.62
CA ARG A 273 10.34 16.58 -20.49
C ARG A 273 10.60 15.33 -19.68
N ASN A 274 10.28 14.18 -20.28
CA ASN A 274 10.71 12.89 -19.79
C ASN A 274 12.23 12.79 -19.87
N LEU A 275 12.85 11.97 -19.00
CA LEU A 275 14.28 11.70 -19.11
C LEU A 275 14.58 11.09 -20.49
N PRO A 276 15.52 11.67 -21.24
CA PRO A 276 16.06 11.08 -22.45
C PRO A 276 16.48 9.61 -22.25
N PRO A 277 16.26 8.72 -23.24
CA PRO A 277 16.55 7.29 -23.07
C PRO A 277 18.03 6.94 -22.80
N ASN A 278 18.97 7.74 -23.30
CA ASN A 278 20.40 7.60 -22.96
C ASN A 278 20.64 7.77 -21.45
N TYR A 279 19.97 8.73 -20.81
CA TYR A 279 20.06 8.93 -19.37
C TYR A 279 19.38 7.79 -18.59
N LEU A 280 18.36 7.15 -19.16
CA LEU A 280 17.71 5.99 -18.53
C LEU A 280 18.63 4.77 -18.42
N MET A 281 19.57 4.57 -19.37
CA MET A 281 20.53 3.46 -19.31
C MET A 281 21.46 3.60 -18.10
N ASP A 282 22.13 4.75 -17.97
CA ASP A 282 23.02 5.00 -16.84
C ASP A 282 22.25 5.01 -15.51
N PHE A 283 21.05 5.60 -15.52
CA PHE A 283 20.20 5.66 -14.34
C PHE A 283 19.79 4.27 -13.85
N ASN A 284 19.63 3.31 -14.75
CA ASN A 284 19.28 1.94 -14.40
C ASN A 284 20.37 1.26 -13.55
N GLU A 285 21.65 1.54 -13.82
CA GLU A 285 22.77 1.05 -13.02
C GLU A 285 22.80 1.68 -11.63
N PHE A 286 22.54 2.99 -11.53
CA PHE A 286 22.37 3.66 -10.23
C PHE A 286 21.22 3.01 -9.42
N VAL A 287 20.06 2.81 -10.06
CA VAL A 287 18.90 2.19 -9.40
C VAL A 287 19.20 0.77 -8.97
N LYS A 288 19.98 0.00 -9.74
CA LYS A 288 20.37 -1.37 -9.39
C LYS A 288 21.19 -1.43 -8.09
N GLN A 289 22.11 -0.48 -7.90
CA GLN A 289 22.88 -0.37 -6.66
C GLN A 289 22.00 0.00 -5.47
N GLU A 290 21.15 1.04 -5.62
CA GLU A 290 20.23 1.46 -4.55
C GLU A 290 19.20 0.38 -4.21
N HIS A 291 18.70 -0.34 -5.22
CA HIS A 291 17.78 -1.45 -5.04
C HIS A 291 18.39 -2.56 -4.17
N SER A 292 19.65 -2.94 -4.41
CA SER A 292 20.33 -3.96 -3.61
C SER A 292 20.43 -3.56 -2.14
N MET A 293 20.83 -2.31 -1.87
CA MET A 293 20.88 -1.77 -0.50
C MET A 293 19.49 -1.72 0.15
N PHE A 294 18.47 -1.31 -0.62
CA PHE A 294 17.09 -1.24 -0.14
C PHE A 294 16.54 -2.62 0.23
N PHE A 295 16.67 -3.62 -0.66
CA PHE A 295 16.17 -4.97 -0.42
C PHE A 295 16.89 -5.66 0.74
N THR A 296 18.20 -5.46 0.87
CA THR A 296 18.96 -5.94 2.04
C THR A 296 18.43 -5.31 3.33
N ALA A 297 18.13 -4.00 3.31
CA ALA A 297 17.57 -3.31 4.46
C ALA A 297 16.13 -3.75 4.78
N LEU A 298 15.32 -4.11 3.77
CA LEU A 298 13.99 -4.67 3.96
C LEU A 298 14.05 -6.00 4.72
N ASP A 299 14.92 -6.90 4.26
CA ASP A 299 15.12 -8.23 4.86
C ASP A 299 15.60 -8.13 6.32
N ILE A 300 16.62 -7.32 6.58
CA ILE A 300 17.15 -7.08 7.94
C ILE A 300 16.07 -6.53 8.89
N GLN A 301 15.14 -5.71 8.38
CA GLN A 301 14.07 -5.10 9.18
C GLN A 301 12.81 -5.97 9.30
N GLY A 302 12.81 -7.18 8.72
CA GLY A 302 11.73 -8.16 8.84
C GLY A 302 10.53 -7.92 7.93
N TRP A 303 10.73 -7.27 6.77
CA TRP A 303 9.69 -7.12 5.76
C TRP A 303 9.56 -8.38 4.89
N ASN A 304 8.32 -8.77 4.59
CA ASN A 304 8.04 -9.85 3.64
C ASN A 304 8.08 -9.29 2.20
N ILE A 305 8.97 -9.85 1.38
CA ILE A 305 9.18 -9.47 -0.02
C ILE A 305 8.49 -10.46 -0.99
N ASP A 306 8.12 -11.65 -0.49
CA ASP A 306 7.48 -12.72 -1.27
C ASP A 306 5.98 -12.50 -1.45
N SER A 307 5.38 -11.58 -0.69
CA SER A 307 3.97 -11.22 -0.81
C SER A 307 3.74 -9.72 -0.61
N HIS A 308 2.66 -9.21 -1.21
CA HIS A 308 2.26 -7.81 -1.06
C HIS A 308 0.74 -7.64 -1.05
N SER A 309 0.28 -6.50 -0.53
CA SER A 309 -1.11 -6.03 -0.57
C SER A 309 -1.23 -4.74 -1.41
N LEU A 310 -0.35 -4.56 -2.40
CA LEU A 310 -0.43 -3.47 -3.36
C LEU A 310 -1.61 -3.68 -4.32
N ALA A 311 -2.36 -2.61 -4.60
CA ALA A 311 -3.38 -2.63 -5.66
C ALA A 311 -2.71 -2.62 -7.03
N VAL A 312 -2.59 -3.80 -7.63
CA VAL A 312 -2.01 -4.07 -8.95
C VAL A 312 -3.16 -4.39 -9.92
N GLY A 313 -3.22 -3.70 -11.05
CA GLY A 313 -4.19 -3.99 -12.10
C GLY A 313 -3.90 -5.31 -12.83
N GLU A 314 -4.88 -5.80 -13.59
CA GLU A 314 -4.80 -7.10 -14.27
C GLU A 314 -3.91 -7.09 -15.53
N PHE A 315 -3.50 -5.92 -16.00
CA PHE A 315 -2.79 -5.81 -17.28
C PHE A 315 -1.37 -6.35 -17.15
N ARG A 316 -1.02 -7.29 -18.03
CA ARG A 316 0.34 -7.81 -18.21
C ARG A 316 0.75 -7.62 -19.66
N ILE A 317 2.01 -7.24 -19.86
CA ILE A 317 2.56 -6.97 -21.19
C ILE A 317 3.62 -8.01 -21.49
N ASP A 318 3.59 -8.54 -22.70
CA ASP A 318 4.69 -9.33 -23.24
C ASP A 318 5.44 -8.48 -24.27
N TRP A 319 6.58 -7.95 -23.86
CA TRP A 319 7.44 -7.13 -24.72
C TRP A 319 8.76 -7.82 -25.11
N LYS A 320 9.06 -8.99 -24.52
CA LYS A 320 10.29 -9.74 -24.82
C LYS A 320 10.10 -10.70 -25.99
N SER A 321 8.87 -11.19 -26.24
CA SER A 321 8.60 -12.13 -27.34
C SER A 321 8.81 -11.55 -28.74
N SER A 322 8.74 -10.22 -28.92
CA SER A 322 9.00 -9.58 -30.22
C SER A 322 10.47 -9.64 -30.66
N GLN A 323 11.43 -9.97 -29.77
CA GLN A 323 12.83 -10.21 -30.18
C GLN A 323 13.05 -11.64 -30.70
N SER A 324 12.21 -12.61 -30.32
CA SER A 324 12.37 -14.02 -30.68
C SER A 324 11.95 -14.36 -32.12
N LYS A 325 11.17 -13.50 -32.79
CA LYS A 325 10.64 -13.78 -34.14
C LYS A 325 11.58 -13.40 -35.30
N LYS A 326 12.86 -13.13 -35.03
CA LYS A 326 13.86 -12.78 -36.06
C LYS A 326 14.93 -13.84 -36.31
N THR A 327 14.69 -15.09 -35.91
CA THR A 327 15.63 -16.20 -36.13
C THR A 327 14.91 -17.36 -36.80
N ILE A 328 14.56 -17.21 -38.07
CA ILE A 328 14.40 -18.29 -39.05
C ILE A 328 14.90 -17.77 -40.38
#